data_AF-A0AAT9WE59-F1
#
_entry.id   AF-A0AAT9WE59-F1
#
_cell.length_a   1.000
_cell.length_b   1.000
_cell.length_c   1.000
_cell.angle_alpha   90.00
_cell.angle_beta   90.00
_cell.angle_gamma   90.00
#
_symmetry.space_group_name_H-M   'P 1'
#
loop_
_entity.id
_entity.type
_entity.pdbx_description
1 polymer ?
#
loop_
_entity_poly.entity_id
_entity_poly.type
_entity_poly.pdbx_seq_one_letter_code
_entity_poly.pdbx_strand_id
1 'polypeptide(L)'
;MTKLVAGAALAVTLVSLAGPAAADRPSPAEKAVHAIAGAMKTGDCASAAELLNDGIARKYPEVYLVAGSMFENGVCLKRDWSRAKRLYIMAYDGGQRAAGYRLAAGFAAPENGPDSSSALWWANREKHFGFKNCAVSAEVNNDPERFRAELRTWTQARLEACNYLVGVMTTMGGEFRYPLKATRYRREGAFVLRFEPAVPRFAIRTAEASEFEPLGVLDGSEPVALKNDRGGFANELRQTAERALKRYPQPPDIPADWYGDFQFNFYIP
;
A
#
# COMPACT_ATOMS: atom_id res chain seq x y z
N MET A 1 17.41 76.95 -3.69
CA MET A 1 18.62 76.09 -3.68
C MET A 1 18.89 75.61 -2.26
N THR A 2 18.39 74.44 -1.85
CA THR A 2 19.06 73.58 -0.84
C THR A 2 18.52 72.15 -0.94
N LYS A 3 19.42 71.18 -0.77
CA LYS A 3 19.41 69.80 -1.27
C LYS A 3 18.58 68.80 -0.45
N LEU A 4 18.18 67.72 -1.15
CA LEU A 4 17.82 66.40 -0.63
C LEU A 4 18.83 65.88 0.41
N VAL A 5 18.33 65.12 1.39
CA VAL A 5 19.02 63.93 1.90
C VAL A 5 18.02 62.79 1.97
N ALA A 6 18.18 61.81 1.08
CA ALA A 6 17.44 60.55 1.09
C ALA A 6 18.12 59.59 2.08
N GLY A 7 17.37 59.14 3.10
CA GLY A 7 17.80 58.10 4.01
C GLY A 7 17.66 56.72 3.36
N ALA A 8 18.78 56.08 3.06
CA ALA A 8 18.81 54.68 2.63
C ALA A 8 18.60 53.78 3.86
N ALA A 9 17.44 53.14 3.95
CA ALA A 9 17.21 52.07 4.92
C ALA A 9 17.84 50.77 4.39
N LEU A 10 18.91 50.29 5.04
CA LEU A 10 19.45 48.95 4.81
C LEU A 10 18.44 47.91 5.32
N ALA A 11 17.78 47.21 4.41
CA ALA A 11 17.06 45.98 4.73
C ALA A 11 18.08 44.85 4.90
N VAL A 12 18.35 44.45 6.14
CA VAL A 12 19.11 43.23 6.45
C VAL A 12 18.18 42.04 6.23
N THR A 13 18.32 41.37 5.10
CA THR A 13 17.68 40.08 4.84
C THR A 13 18.36 39.02 5.70
N LEU A 14 17.69 38.60 6.78
CA LEU A 14 18.04 37.41 7.54
C LEU A 14 17.85 36.18 6.63
N VAL A 15 18.95 35.72 6.03
CA VAL A 15 19.02 34.39 5.42
C VAL A 15 18.90 33.38 6.55
N SER A 16 17.71 32.79 6.71
CA SER A 16 17.53 31.63 7.58
C SER A 16 18.28 30.47 6.98
N LEU A 17 19.46 30.17 7.53
CA LEU A 17 20.17 28.92 7.28
C LEU A 17 19.34 27.80 7.93
N ALA A 18 18.42 27.21 7.15
CA ALA A 18 17.85 25.92 7.50
C ALA A 18 19.02 24.94 7.59
N GLY A 19 19.36 24.51 8.81
CA GLY A 19 20.35 23.46 9.02
C GLY A 19 19.95 22.18 8.29
N PRO A 20 20.92 21.31 7.95
CA PRO A 20 20.63 20.02 7.34
C PRO A 20 19.63 19.26 8.23
N ALA A 21 18.53 18.81 7.63
CA ALA A 21 17.54 17.97 8.30
C ALA A 21 18.28 16.82 8.99
N ALA A 22 18.12 16.71 10.31
CA ALA A 22 18.67 15.60 11.07
C ALA A 22 18.13 14.30 10.45
N ALA A 23 19.01 13.37 10.09
CA ALA A 23 18.61 12.05 9.63
C ALA A 23 17.66 11.43 10.67
N ASP A 24 16.40 11.22 10.27
CA ASP A 24 15.32 10.82 11.16
C ASP A 24 15.64 9.44 11.76
N ARG A 25 15.70 9.35 13.10
CA ARG A 25 15.93 8.08 13.78
C ARG A 25 14.64 7.25 13.71
N PRO A 26 14.71 5.93 13.47
CA PRO A 26 13.51 5.10 13.42
C PRO A 26 12.77 5.15 14.77
N SER A 27 11.45 5.32 14.67
CA SER A 27 10.52 5.31 15.79
C SER A 27 10.53 3.94 16.51
N PRO A 28 10.06 3.88 17.77
CA PRO A 28 9.90 2.60 18.47
C PRO A 28 9.05 1.57 17.71
N ALA A 29 8.03 2.02 16.98
CA ALA A 29 7.17 1.14 16.20
C ALA A 29 7.91 0.56 14.97
N GLU A 30 8.68 1.38 14.26
CA GLU A 30 9.49 0.92 13.12
C GLU A 30 10.56 -0.09 13.56
N LYS A 31 11.22 0.17 14.70
CA LYS A 31 12.16 -0.79 15.29
C LYS A 31 11.50 -2.12 15.62
N ALA A 32 10.28 -2.10 16.17
CA ALA A 32 9.52 -3.31 16.47
C ALA A 32 9.19 -4.09 15.18
N VAL A 33 8.71 -3.42 14.13
CA VAL A 33 8.47 -4.05 12.83
C VAL A 33 9.74 -4.66 12.24
N HIS A 34 10.86 -3.94 12.31
CA HIS A 34 12.14 -4.44 11.81
C HIS A 34 12.60 -5.70 12.58
N ALA A 35 12.48 -5.70 13.90
CA ALA A 35 12.82 -6.87 14.72
C ALA A 35 11.94 -8.09 14.37
N ILE A 36 10.62 -7.89 14.22
CA ILE A 36 9.69 -8.97 13.80
C ILE A 36 10.07 -9.50 12.41
N ALA A 37 10.35 -8.61 11.46
CA ALA A 37 10.77 -8.99 10.11
C ALA A 37 12.10 -9.75 10.10
N GLY A 38 13.05 -9.35 10.95
CA GLY A 38 14.32 -10.04 11.16
C GLY A 38 14.12 -11.47 11.64
N ALA A 39 13.31 -11.66 12.69
CA ALA A 39 13.00 -12.98 13.24
C ALA A 39 12.28 -13.88 12.22
N MET A 40 11.33 -13.33 11.45
CA MET A 40 10.68 -14.08 10.37
C MET A 40 11.67 -14.52 9.28
N LYS A 41 12.63 -13.66 8.92
CA LYS A 41 13.63 -13.95 7.88
C LYS A 41 14.57 -15.10 8.29
N THR A 42 14.89 -15.23 9.57
CA THR A 42 15.71 -16.33 10.11
C THR A 42 14.89 -17.58 10.45
N GLY A 43 13.57 -17.55 10.25
CA GLY A 43 12.68 -18.65 10.62
C GLY A 43 12.42 -18.80 12.12
N ASP A 44 12.81 -17.80 12.93
CA ASP A 44 12.57 -17.79 14.37
C ASP A 44 11.16 -17.29 14.68
N CYS A 45 10.20 -18.19 14.48
CA CYS A 45 8.79 -17.88 14.69
C CYS A 45 8.41 -17.66 16.16
N ALA A 46 9.19 -18.19 17.10
CA ALA A 46 8.96 -17.96 18.53
C ALA A 46 9.28 -16.50 18.88
N SER A 47 10.48 -16.03 18.53
CA SER A 47 10.86 -14.62 18.73
C SER A 47 9.94 -13.68 17.95
N ALA A 48 9.56 -14.02 16.71
CA ALA A 48 8.62 -13.21 15.93
C ALA A 48 7.28 -13.04 16.65
N ALA A 49 6.74 -14.11 17.25
CA ALA A 49 5.48 -14.06 18.00
C ALA A 49 5.60 -13.28 19.31
N GLU A 50 6.71 -13.40 20.03
CA GLU A 50 6.96 -12.62 21.25
C GLU A 50 7.05 -11.12 20.97
N LEU A 51 7.85 -10.73 19.98
CA LEU A 51 8.00 -9.34 19.53
C LEU A 51 6.67 -8.77 19.03
N LEU A 52 5.87 -9.58 18.35
CA LEU A 52 4.55 -9.21 17.89
C LEU A 52 3.60 -8.90 19.06
N ASN A 53 3.61 -9.74 20.10
CA ASN A 53 2.79 -9.54 21.29
C ASN A 53 3.18 -8.27 22.05
N ASP A 54 4.48 -7.97 22.19
CA ASP A 54 4.95 -6.71 22.79
C ASP A 54 4.46 -5.49 22.00
N GLY A 55 4.61 -5.50 20.67
CA GLY A 55 4.14 -4.40 19.83
C GLY A 55 2.61 -4.23 19.83
N ILE A 56 1.85 -5.33 19.92
CA ILE A 56 0.39 -5.30 20.10
C ILE A 56 0.01 -4.69 21.45
N ALA A 57 0.70 -5.06 22.53
CA ALA A 57 0.44 -4.52 23.88
C ALA A 57 0.71 -3.01 23.94
N ARG A 58 1.72 -2.53 23.19
CA ARG A 58 2.05 -1.11 23.02
C ARG A 58 1.14 -0.37 22.04
N LYS A 59 0.24 -1.09 21.37
CA LYS A 59 -0.72 -0.58 20.39
C LYS A 59 -0.08 0.12 19.18
N TYR A 60 1.03 -0.41 18.69
CA TYR A 60 1.67 0.11 17.48
C TYR A 60 0.86 -0.26 16.22
N PRO A 61 0.30 0.71 15.48
CA PRO A 61 -0.46 0.43 14.25
C PRO A 61 0.32 -0.37 13.21
N GLU A 62 1.62 -0.11 13.09
CA GLU A 62 2.55 -0.79 12.19
C GLU A 62 2.64 -2.29 12.54
N VAL A 63 2.66 -2.62 13.83
CA VAL A 63 2.70 -4.02 14.30
C VAL A 63 1.36 -4.71 14.04
N TYR A 64 0.23 -4.01 14.17
CA TYR A 64 -1.06 -4.56 13.76
C TYR A 64 -1.09 -4.93 12.27
N LEU A 65 -0.46 -4.12 11.40
CA LEU A 65 -0.34 -4.44 9.98
C LEU A 65 0.52 -5.69 9.73
N VAL A 66 1.67 -5.81 10.41
CA VAL A 66 2.52 -7.03 10.35
C VAL A 66 1.74 -8.25 10.80
N ALA A 67 1.10 -8.17 11.97
CA ALA A 67 0.34 -9.24 12.59
C ALA A 67 -0.80 -9.71 11.68
N GLY A 68 -1.53 -8.77 11.09
CA GLY A 68 -2.56 -9.06 10.11
C GLY A 68 -2.01 -9.87 8.93
N SER A 69 -0.85 -9.48 8.40
CA SER A 69 -0.19 -10.19 7.29
C SER A 69 0.29 -11.59 7.69
N MET A 70 0.79 -11.78 8.90
CA MET A 70 1.21 -13.09 9.38
C MET A 70 0.01 -14.04 9.50
N PHE A 71 -1.11 -13.59 10.07
CA PHE A 71 -2.35 -14.36 10.11
C PHE A 71 -3.02 -14.56 8.75
N GLU A 72 -2.94 -13.59 7.84
CA GLU A 72 -3.50 -13.72 6.47
C GLU A 72 -2.78 -14.83 5.69
N ASN A 73 -1.45 -14.85 5.77
CA ASN A 73 -0.60 -15.69 4.93
C ASN A 73 -0.16 -17.00 5.61
N GLY A 74 -0.42 -17.14 6.92
CA GLY A 74 0.02 -18.30 7.68
C GLY A 74 1.54 -18.34 7.91
N VAL A 75 2.20 -17.17 7.97
CA VAL A 75 3.65 -17.06 8.18
C VAL A 75 3.94 -16.95 9.66
N CYS A 76 4.65 -17.93 10.22
CA CYS A 76 4.93 -18.11 11.66
C CYS A 76 3.71 -18.22 12.59
N LEU A 77 2.51 -17.90 12.12
CA LEU A 77 1.24 -18.04 12.80
C LEU A 77 0.31 -18.91 11.95
N LYS A 78 -0.61 -19.63 12.58
CA LYS A 78 -1.66 -20.35 11.84
C LYS A 78 -2.55 -19.35 11.09
N ARG A 79 -2.85 -19.63 9.82
CA ARG A 79 -3.74 -18.79 9.01
C ARG A 79 -5.09 -18.58 9.71
N ASP A 80 -5.49 -17.33 9.89
CA ASP A 80 -6.76 -16.93 10.52
C ASP A 80 -7.21 -15.56 9.97
N TRP A 81 -8.09 -15.59 8.97
CA TRP A 81 -8.62 -14.37 8.35
C TRP A 81 -9.41 -13.50 9.32
N SER A 82 -10.15 -14.11 10.27
CA SER A 82 -10.94 -13.36 11.24
C SER A 82 -10.04 -12.52 12.15
N ARG A 83 -8.92 -13.08 12.61
CA ARG A 83 -7.88 -12.34 13.34
C ARG A 83 -7.21 -11.29 12.47
N ALA A 84 -6.78 -11.66 11.26
CA ALA A 84 -6.12 -10.75 10.32
C ALA A 84 -6.97 -9.49 10.06
N LYS A 85 -8.27 -9.68 9.77
CA LYS A 85 -9.23 -8.60 9.57
C LYS A 85 -9.27 -7.62 10.75
N ARG A 86 -9.37 -8.11 12.00
CA ARG A 86 -9.40 -7.23 13.18
C ARG A 86 -8.12 -6.43 13.33
N LEU A 87 -6.98 -7.06 13.11
CA LEU A 87 -5.67 -6.40 13.16
C LEU A 87 -5.53 -5.34 12.07
N TYR A 88 -5.97 -5.64 10.85
CA TYR A 88 -5.96 -4.64 9.79
C TYR A 88 -6.90 -3.47 10.05
N ILE A 89 -8.07 -3.68 10.66
CA ILE A 89 -8.94 -2.56 11.07
C ILE A 89 -8.21 -1.68 12.08
N MET A 90 -7.59 -2.25 13.12
CA MET A 90 -6.82 -1.48 14.11
C MET A 90 -5.62 -0.76 13.47
N ALA A 91 -4.92 -1.39 12.52
CA ALA A 91 -3.84 -0.75 11.78
C ALA A 91 -4.36 0.44 10.97
N TYR A 92 -5.47 0.26 10.26
CA TYR A 92 -6.10 1.30 9.44
C TYR A 92 -6.55 2.51 10.26
N ASP A 93 -7.23 2.24 11.38
CA ASP A 93 -7.68 3.28 12.32
C ASP A 93 -6.49 4.00 12.97
N GLY A 94 -5.36 3.31 13.13
CA GLY A 94 -4.08 3.88 13.55
C GLY A 94 -3.28 4.55 12.42
N GLY A 95 -3.88 4.76 11.23
CA GLY A 95 -3.28 5.51 10.12
C GLY A 95 -2.50 4.66 9.10
N GLN A 96 -2.38 3.34 9.30
CA GLN A 96 -1.70 2.46 8.36
C GLN A 96 -2.55 2.17 7.13
N ARG A 97 -2.46 3.06 6.13
CA ARG A 97 -3.26 2.99 4.90
C ARG A 97 -3.09 1.69 4.11
N ALA A 98 -1.92 1.06 4.19
CA ALA A 98 -1.67 -0.26 3.58
C ALA A 98 -2.67 -1.34 4.07
N ALA A 99 -3.22 -1.18 5.28
CA ALA A 99 -4.23 -2.09 5.82
C ALA A 99 -5.55 -2.04 5.04
N GLY A 100 -5.93 -0.90 4.46
CA GLY A 100 -7.15 -0.76 3.65
C GLY A 100 -7.09 -1.62 2.38
N TYR A 101 -5.91 -1.67 1.75
CA TYR A 101 -5.63 -2.56 0.63
C TYR A 101 -5.73 -4.03 1.02
N ARG A 102 -5.15 -4.40 2.18
CA ARG A 102 -5.21 -5.78 2.68
C ARG A 102 -6.63 -6.21 3.05
N LEU A 103 -7.43 -5.30 3.62
CA LEU A 103 -8.85 -5.55 3.91
C LEU A 103 -9.62 -5.79 2.61
N ALA A 104 -9.51 -4.89 1.64
CA ALA A 104 -10.20 -5.03 0.36
C ALA A 104 -9.81 -6.35 -0.36
N ALA A 105 -8.51 -6.65 -0.43
CA ALA A 105 -7.99 -7.88 -1.03
C ALA A 105 -8.51 -9.12 -0.31
N GLY A 106 -8.47 -9.13 1.03
CA GLY A 106 -8.89 -10.27 1.83
C GLY A 106 -10.40 -10.50 1.82
N PHE A 107 -11.22 -9.45 1.74
CA PHE A 107 -12.67 -9.58 1.54
C PHE A 107 -13.03 -10.05 0.13
N ALA A 108 -12.26 -9.68 -0.89
CA ALA A 108 -12.49 -10.16 -2.26
C ALA A 108 -12.09 -11.63 -2.45
N ALA A 109 -11.23 -12.16 -1.57
CA ALA A 109 -10.55 -13.43 -1.76
C ALA A 109 -11.49 -14.63 -1.57
N PRO A 110 -11.59 -15.56 -2.54
CA PRO A 110 -12.46 -16.73 -2.43
C PRO A 110 -12.16 -17.59 -1.19
N GLU A 111 -10.88 -17.76 -0.84
CA GLU A 111 -10.44 -18.59 0.28
C GLU A 111 -10.83 -18.05 1.67
N ASN A 112 -11.40 -16.86 1.73
CA ASN A 112 -11.86 -16.19 2.95
C ASN A 112 -13.38 -16.15 3.08
N GLY A 113 -14.12 -16.68 2.10
CA GLY A 113 -15.56 -16.46 1.98
C GLY A 113 -15.82 -15.04 1.45
N PRO A 114 -15.88 -14.85 0.13
CA PRO A 114 -15.82 -13.53 -0.47
C PRO A 114 -17.03 -12.67 -0.06
N ASP A 115 -16.75 -11.42 0.29
CA ASP A 115 -17.74 -10.38 0.58
C ASP A 115 -17.43 -9.17 -0.31
N SER A 116 -18.04 -9.17 -1.49
CA SER A 116 -17.85 -8.13 -2.49
C SER A 116 -18.24 -6.74 -1.99
N SER A 117 -19.20 -6.65 -1.06
CA SER A 117 -19.63 -5.37 -0.50
C SER A 117 -18.54 -4.78 0.38
N SER A 118 -18.00 -5.58 1.28
CA SER A 118 -16.87 -5.15 2.12
C SER A 118 -15.62 -4.90 1.29
N ALA A 119 -15.33 -5.72 0.27
CA ALA A 119 -14.20 -5.52 -0.62
C ALA A 119 -14.26 -4.16 -1.33
N LEU A 120 -15.40 -3.86 -1.96
CA LEU A 120 -15.65 -2.58 -2.64
C LEU A 120 -15.62 -1.40 -1.66
N TRP A 121 -16.18 -1.57 -0.46
CA TRP A 121 -16.17 -0.54 0.59
C TRP A 121 -14.74 -0.13 0.96
N TRP A 122 -13.90 -1.11 1.28
CA TRP A 122 -12.50 -0.83 1.64
C TRP A 122 -11.69 -0.30 0.45
N ALA A 123 -11.91 -0.82 -0.75
CA ALA A 123 -11.23 -0.36 -1.95
C ALA A 123 -11.57 1.10 -2.30
N ASN A 124 -12.85 1.49 -2.17
CA ASN A 124 -13.32 2.83 -2.47
C ASN A 124 -12.75 3.91 -1.53
N ARG A 125 -12.36 3.50 -0.31
CA ARG A 125 -11.66 4.38 0.64
C ARG A 125 -10.20 4.62 0.28
N GLU A 126 -9.64 3.82 -0.62
CA GLU A 126 -8.30 4.01 -1.16
C GLU A 126 -8.37 4.83 -2.45
N LYS A 127 -8.02 6.12 -2.34
CA LYS A 127 -8.13 7.14 -3.42
C LYS A 127 -7.28 6.88 -4.67
N HIS A 128 -6.60 5.73 -4.76
CA HIS A 128 -5.62 5.41 -5.81
C HIS A 128 -6.15 4.46 -6.88
N PHE A 129 -7.40 3.98 -6.74
CA PHE A 129 -8.00 3.09 -7.72
C PHE A 129 -8.95 3.85 -8.64
N GLY A 130 -8.60 3.90 -9.92
CA GLY A 130 -9.48 4.40 -10.97
C GLY A 130 -10.43 3.32 -11.49
N PHE A 131 -11.37 2.83 -10.66
CA PHE A 131 -12.35 1.84 -11.12
C PHE A 131 -13.61 2.52 -11.69
N LYS A 132 -13.51 3.10 -12.89
CA LYS A 132 -14.67 3.80 -13.49
C LYS A 132 -15.93 2.94 -13.54
N ASN A 133 -15.77 1.65 -13.82
CA ASN A 133 -16.89 0.71 -13.98
C ASN A 133 -17.44 0.16 -12.64
N CYS A 134 -16.66 0.33 -11.56
CA CYS A 134 -17.01 -0.09 -10.21
C CYS A 134 -17.16 1.10 -9.26
N ALA A 135 -17.34 2.30 -9.82
CA ALA A 135 -17.62 3.49 -9.04
C ALA A 135 -19.02 3.40 -8.43
N VAL A 136 -19.10 3.74 -7.16
CA VAL A 136 -20.35 4.07 -6.47
C VAL A 136 -20.54 5.58 -6.47
N SER A 137 -21.75 6.05 -6.17
CA SER A 137 -22.00 7.48 -6.01
C SER A 137 -21.18 8.06 -4.84
N ALA A 138 -20.69 9.29 -5.00
CA ALA A 138 -19.88 9.94 -3.95
C ALA A 138 -20.66 10.13 -2.64
N GLU A 139 -21.99 10.23 -2.74
CA GLU A 139 -22.92 10.45 -1.64
C GLU A 139 -23.00 9.26 -0.67
N VAL A 140 -22.71 8.04 -1.13
CA VAL A 140 -22.78 6.83 -0.29
C VAL A 140 -21.43 6.43 0.32
N ASN A 141 -20.34 7.09 -0.07
CA ASN A 141 -18.97 6.69 0.29
C ASN A 141 -18.67 6.67 1.80
N ASN A 142 -19.44 7.40 2.59
CA ASN A 142 -19.26 7.49 4.04
C ASN A 142 -20.40 6.83 4.84
N ASP A 143 -21.37 6.21 4.18
CA ASP A 143 -22.50 5.53 4.81
C ASP A 143 -22.50 4.03 4.41
N PRO A 144 -22.06 3.13 5.31
CA PRO A 144 -21.99 1.70 5.01
C PRO A 144 -23.33 1.07 4.62
N GLU A 145 -24.44 1.56 5.17
CA GLU A 145 -25.77 1.02 4.87
C GLU A 145 -26.22 1.46 3.48
N ARG A 146 -26.09 2.75 3.17
CA ARG A 146 -26.42 3.27 1.84
C ARG A 146 -25.51 2.69 0.77
N PHE A 147 -24.23 2.50 1.07
CA PHE A 147 -23.29 1.85 0.16
C PHE A 147 -23.74 0.42 -0.18
N ARG A 148 -24.11 -0.37 0.83
CA ARG A 148 -24.65 -1.72 0.60
C ARG A 148 -25.99 -1.69 -0.13
N ALA A 149 -26.85 -0.71 0.14
CA ALA A 149 -28.10 -0.55 -0.57
C ALA A 149 -27.88 -0.25 -2.06
N GLU A 150 -26.91 0.61 -2.40
CA GLU A 150 -26.52 0.89 -3.78
C GLU A 150 -25.96 -0.37 -4.48
N LEU A 151 -25.07 -1.11 -3.83
CA LEU A 151 -24.53 -2.34 -4.42
C LEU A 151 -25.60 -3.41 -4.69
N ARG A 152 -26.70 -3.44 -3.92
CA ARG A 152 -27.84 -4.34 -4.18
C ARG A 152 -28.60 -4.01 -5.47
N THR A 153 -28.44 -2.82 -6.03
CA THR A 153 -29.04 -2.46 -7.32
C THR A 153 -28.19 -2.90 -8.51
N TRP A 154 -26.98 -3.40 -8.27
CA TRP A 154 -26.07 -3.85 -9.33
C TRP A 154 -26.44 -5.27 -9.77
N THR A 155 -26.17 -5.58 -11.04
CA THR A 155 -26.28 -6.95 -11.53
C THR A 155 -25.21 -7.82 -10.87
N GLN A 156 -25.50 -9.12 -10.71
CA GLN A 156 -24.54 -10.07 -10.16
C GLN A 156 -23.24 -10.11 -10.98
N ALA A 157 -23.33 -10.09 -12.31
CA ALA A 157 -22.17 -10.04 -13.20
C ALA A 157 -21.29 -8.80 -12.95
N ARG A 158 -21.90 -7.63 -12.72
CA ARG A 158 -21.15 -6.40 -12.37
C ARG A 158 -20.44 -6.56 -11.02
N LEU A 159 -21.12 -7.09 -10.00
CA LEU A 159 -20.55 -7.30 -8.67
C LEU A 159 -19.37 -8.28 -8.71
N GLU A 160 -19.47 -9.35 -9.49
CA GLU A 160 -18.40 -10.34 -9.66
C GLU A 160 -17.19 -9.74 -10.38
N ALA A 161 -17.42 -9.06 -11.52
CA ALA A 161 -16.35 -8.38 -12.26
C ALA A 161 -15.65 -7.32 -11.40
N CYS A 162 -16.42 -6.56 -10.61
CA CYS A 162 -15.87 -5.55 -9.72
C CYS A 162 -15.14 -6.15 -8.51
N ASN A 163 -15.63 -7.24 -7.93
CA ASN A 163 -14.93 -7.95 -6.86
C ASN A 163 -13.59 -8.51 -7.34
N TYR A 164 -13.57 -9.09 -8.55
CA TYR A 164 -12.34 -9.56 -9.20
C TYR A 164 -11.35 -8.42 -9.43
N LEU A 165 -11.81 -7.31 -10.03
CA LEU A 165 -10.99 -6.12 -10.28
C LEU A 165 -10.39 -5.57 -8.97
N VAL A 166 -11.23 -5.42 -7.94
CA VAL A 166 -10.82 -4.98 -6.60
C VAL A 166 -9.79 -5.93 -6.00
N GLY A 167 -10.06 -7.24 -5.97
CA GLY A 167 -9.18 -8.23 -5.35
C GLY A 167 -7.78 -8.22 -5.97
N VAL A 168 -7.71 -8.27 -7.30
CA VAL A 168 -6.44 -8.24 -8.05
C VAL A 168 -5.68 -6.95 -7.76
N MET A 169 -6.34 -5.80 -7.90
CA MET A 169 -5.69 -4.48 -7.83
C MET A 169 -5.31 -4.09 -6.40
N THR A 170 -6.10 -4.49 -5.41
CA THR A 170 -5.80 -4.24 -4.00
C THR A 170 -4.75 -5.20 -3.44
N THR A 171 -4.63 -6.42 -3.98
CA THR A 171 -3.47 -7.29 -3.70
C THR A 171 -2.19 -6.64 -4.22
N MET A 172 -2.20 -6.14 -5.46
CA MET A 172 -1.06 -5.38 -5.99
C MET A 172 -0.74 -4.18 -5.09
N GLY A 173 -1.71 -3.31 -4.82
CA GLY A 173 -1.52 -2.14 -3.97
C GLY A 173 -0.99 -2.48 -2.57
N GLY A 174 -1.54 -3.52 -1.93
CA GLY A 174 -1.19 -3.95 -0.59
C GLY A 174 0.20 -4.59 -0.49
N GLU A 175 0.63 -5.35 -1.50
CA GLU A 175 1.95 -5.97 -1.53
C GLU A 175 3.07 -5.00 -1.92
N PHE A 176 2.80 -3.98 -2.74
CA PHE A 176 3.81 -2.98 -3.12
C PHE A 176 3.97 -1.88 -2.07
N ARG A 177 2.89 -1.53 -1.36
CA ARG A 177 2.95 -0.57 -0.25
C ARG A 177 3.45 -1.20 1.04
N TYR A 178 3.23 -2.50 1.26
CA TYR A 178 3.67 -3.17 2.47
C TYR A 178 4.08 -4.65 2.25
N PRO A 179 5.38 -5.01 2.49
CA PRO A 179 6.49 -4.09 2.76
C PRO A 179 6.71 -3.15 1.57
N LEU A 180 7.24 -1.94 1.80
CA LEU A 180 7.46 -0.96 0.73
C LEU A 180 8.51 -1.49 -0.27
N LYS A 181 8.06 -2.17 -1.32
CA LYS A 181 8.96 -2.91 -2.24
C LYS A 181 9.81 -1.95 -3.08
N ALA A 182 9.33 -0.74 -3.39
CA ALA A 182 10.07 0.22 -4.23
C ALA A 182 11.40 0.67 -3.61
N THR A 183 11.45 0.90 -2.30
CA THR A 183 12.68 1.27 -1.58
C THR A 183 13.75 0.19 -1.71
N ARG A 184 13.35 -1.09 -1.70
CA ARG A 184 14.27 -2.22 -1.90
C ARG A 184 14.95 -2.22 -3.28
N TYR A 185 14.29 -1.67 -4.30
CA TYR A 185 14.78 -1.67 -5.69
C TYR A 185 15.29 -0.31 -6.18
N ARG A 186 15.47 0.66 -5.27
CA ARG A 186 15.93 2.02 -5.60
C ARG A 186 15.11 2.67 -6.73
N ARG A 187 13.78 2.64 -6.58
CA ARG A 187 12.87 3.29 -7.53
C ARG A 187 12.10 4.39 -6.82
N GLU A 188 12.15 5.58 -7.41
CA GLU A 188 11.31 6.72 -7.07
C GLU A 188 10.52 7.15 -8.31
N GLY A 189 9.47 7.93 -8.10
CA GLY A 189 8.60 8.45 -9.15
C GLY A 189 7.26 7.75 -9.27
N ALA A 190 6.57 8.02 -10.38
CA ALA A 190 5.22 7.61 -10.66
C ALA A 190 5.18 6.42 -11.63
N PHE A 191 4.63 5.30 -11.17
CA PHE A 191 4.35 4.11 -11.98
C PHE A 191 2.85 3.95 -12.15
N VAL A 192 2.37 3.93 -13.39
CA VAL A 192 0.97 3.64 -13.70
C VAL A 192 0.87 2.20 -14.17
N LEU A 193 0.16 1.38 -13.42
CA LEU A 193 -0.23 0.05 -13.87
C LEU A 193 -1.64 0.11 -14.41
N ARG A 194 -1.80 -0.34 -15.65
CA ARG A 194 -3.11 -0.61 -16.23
C ARG A 194 -3.39 -2.09 -16.13
N PHE A 195 -4.49 -2.45 -15.51
CA PHE A 195 -5.03 -3.80 -15.51
C PHE A 195 -6.22 -3.89 -16.47
N GLU A 196 -6.18 -4.85 -17.37
CA GLU A 196 -7.26 -5.13 -18.32
C GLU A 196 -7.93 -6.45 -17.90
N PRO A 197 -9.03 -6.41 -17.13
CA PRO A 197 -9.62 -7.60 -16.53
C PRO A 197 -10.21 -8.60 -17.53
N ALA A 198 -10.58 -8.18 -18.75
CA ALA A 198 -11.14 -9.07 -19.78
C ALA A 198 -10.09 -10.03 -20.37
N VAL A 199 -8.84 -9.59 -20.46
CA VAL A 199 -7.69 -10.42 -20.82
C VAL A 199 -6.68 -10.24 -19.70
N PRO A 200 -6.67 -11.11 -18.67
CA PRO A 200 -6.11 -10.84 -17.34
C PRO A 200 -4.62 -10.47 -17.38
N ARG A 201 -4.34 -9.21 -17.71
CA ARG A 201 -3.01 -8.73 -18.07
C ARG A 201 -2.77 -7.35 -17.51
N PHE A 202 -1.53 -7.12 -17.13
CA PHE A 202 -1.05 -5.83 -16.67
C PHE A 202 -0.15 -5.21 -17.74
N ALA A 203 -0.42 -3.94 -18.05
CA ALA A 203 0.48 -3.10 -18.82
C ALA A 203 1.11 -2.07 -17.88
N ILE A 204 2.45 -2.05 -17.85
CA ILE A 204 3.21 -1.05 -17.10
C ILE A 204 3.35 0.17 -18.00
N ARG A 205 2.84 1.32 -17.56
CA ARG A 205 3.07 2.63 -18.16
C ARG A 205 3.93 3.42 -17.18
N THR A 206 5.20 3.58 -17.48
CA THR A 206 6.08 4.46 -16.69
C THR A 206 5.63 5.90 -16.96
N ALA A 207 5.18 6.61 -15.92
CA ALA A 207 4.77 8.00 -16.08
C ALA A 207 5.98 8.94 -15.94
N GLU A 208 6.88 8.67 -14.99
CA GLU A 208 8.15 9.35 -14.75
C GLU A 208 8.84 8.58 -13.62
N ALA A 209 9.90 7.82 -13.89
CA ALA A 209 10.62 7.08 -12.84
C ALA A 209 12.13 7.27 -13.00
N SER A 210 12.77 7.75 -11.93
CA SER A 210 14.23 7.86 -11.81
C SER A 210 14.78 6.74 -10.94
N GLU A 211 16.02 6.35 -11.22
CA GLU A 211 16.84 5.62 -10.26
C GLU A 211 17.53 6.67 -9.40
N PHE A 212 17.44 6.53 -8.08
CA PHE A 212 18.19 7.39 -7.16
C PHE A 212 19.41 6.62 -6.65
N GLU A 213 20.52 7.34 -6.46
CA GLU A 213 21.64 6.86 -5.67
C GLU A 213 21.38 7.23 -4.20
N PRO A 214 21.39 6.27 -3.25
CA PRO A 214 21.30 6.63 -1.85
C PRO A 214 22.57 7.39 -1.45
N LEU A 215 22.45 8.69 -1.20
CA LEU A 215 23.49 9.49 -0.56
C LEU A 215 23.45 9.21 0.95
N GLY A 216 24.11 8.13 1.39
CA GLY A 216 24.38 7.86 2.80
C GLY A 216 23.87 6.52 3.35
N VAL A 217 24.39 6.17 4.52
CA VAL A 217 23.96 5.02 5.33
C VAL A 217 22.57 5.32 5.88
N LEU A 218 21.54 4.80 5.22
CA LEU A 218 20.19 4.75 5.78
C LEU A 218 20.22 3.84 7.02
N ASP A 219 20.21 4.46 8.20
CA ASP A 219 19.85 3.83 9.47
C ASP A 219 20.82 2.82 10.10
N GLY A 220 22.11 3.16 10.28
CA GLY A 220 23.01 2.54 11.29
C GLY A 220 23.11 1.01 11.33
N SER A 221 22.57 0.34 10.33
CA SER A 221 22.46 -1.09 10.14
C SER A 221 23.33 -1.45 8.95
N GLU A 222 23.81 -2.68 8.91
CA GLU A 222 24.61 -3.15 7.78
C GLU A 222 23.89 -2.80 6.48
N PRO A 223 24.62 -2.31 5.46
CA PRO A 223 24.03 -1.92 4.20
C PRO A 223 23.20 -3.09 3.69
N VAL A 224 21.87 -2.94 3.70
CA VAL A 224 20.99 -3.83 2.97
C VAL A 224 21.53 -3.76 1.55
N ALA A 225 22.06 -4.87 1.04
CA ALA A 225 22.58 -4.92 -0.31
C ALA A 225 21.44 -4.55 -1.26
N LEU A 226 21.34 -3.27 -1.61
CA LEU A 226 20.34 -2.72 -2.49
C LEU A 226 20.62 -3.38 -3.84
N LYS A 227 19.73 -4.27 -4.26
CA LYS A 227 19.95 -5.05 -5.47
C LYS A 227 19.95 -4.08 -6.65
N ASN A 228 21.13 -3.85 -7.22
CA ASN A 228 21.33 -3.17 -8.49
C ASN A 228 20.94 -4.14 -9.62
N ASP A 229 19.67 -4.54 -9.65
CA ASP A 229 19.12 -5.46 -10.64
C ASP A 229 18.25 -4.66 -11.61
N ARG A 230 18.85 -4.31 -12.76
CA ARG A 230 18.15 -3.73 -13.91
C ARG A 230 17.11 -4.74 -14.42
N GLY A 231 15.94 -4.76 -13.79
CA GLY A 231 14.85 -5.69 -14.08
C GLY A 231 14.16 -6.26 -12.84
N GLY A 232 14.82 -6.21 -11.67
CA GLY A 232 14.33 -6.79 -10.43
C GLY A 232 12.94 -6.27 -10.00
N PHE A 233 12.72 -4.95 -10.11
CA PHE A 233 11.41 -4.35 -9.80
C PHE A 233 10.31 -4.80 -10.76
N ALA A 234 10.59 -4.82 -12.07
CA ALA A 234 9.62 -5.27 -13.07
C ALA A 234 9.31 -6.76 -12.93
N ASN A 235 10.29 -7.58 -12.57
CA ASN A 235 10.11 -9.00 -12.25
C ASN A 235 9.26 -9.20 -10.99
N GLU A 236 9.52 -8.44 -9.92
CA GLU A 236 8.70 -8.48 -8.71
C GLU A 236 7.25 -8.04 -9.00
N LEU A 237 7.08 -7.02 -9.84
CA LEU A 237 5.77 -6.60 -10.34
C LEU A 237 5.03 -7.72 -11.05
N ARG A 238 5.70 -8.37 -12.00
CA ARG A 238 5.13 -9.49 -12.76
C ARG A 238 4.76 -10.65 -11.85
N GLN A 239 5.66 -11.05 -10.95
CA GLN A 239 5.39 -12.15 -10.01
C GLN A 239 4.24 -11.82 -9.06
N THR A 240 4.14 -10.58 -8.60
CA THR A 240 3.02 -10.14 -7.75
C THR A 240 1.71 -10.16 -8.53
N ALA A 241 1.72 -9.70 -9.79
CA ALA A 241 0.56 -9.75 -10.67
C ALA A 241 0.12 -11.20 -10.93
N GLU A 242 1.04 -12.11 -11.25
CA GLU A 242 0.74 -13.53 -11.45
C GLU A 242 0.12 -14.17 -10.21
N ARG A 243 0.65 -13.87 -9.01
CA ARG A 243 0.05 -14.34 -7.75
C ARG A 243 -1.36 -13.79 -7.54
N ALA A 244 -1.57 -12.50 -7.81
CA ALA A 244 -2.88 -11.88 -7.69
C ALA A 244 -3.88 -12.53 -8.67
N LEU A 245 -3.52 -12.67 -9.95
CA LEU A 245 -4.38 -13.30 -10.96
C LEU A 245 -4.69 -14.77 -10.64
N LYS A 246 -3.74 -15.49 -10.02
CA LYS A 246 -3.98 -16.86 -9.54
C LYS A 246 -4.93 -16.89 -8.33
N ARG A 247 -4.87 -15.88 -7.45
CA ARG A 247 -5.68 -15.79 -6.23
C ARG A 247 -7.15 -15.50 -6.52
N TYR A 248 -7.44 -14.69 -7.53
CA TYR A 248 -8.82 -14.29 -7.88
C TYR A 248 -9.21 -14.91 -9.22
N PRO A 249 -10.14 -15.88 -9.26
CA PRO A 249 -10.67 -16.41 -10.50
C PRO A 249 -11.33 -15.31 -11.32
N GLN A 250 -11.04 -15.27 -12.62
CA GLN A 250 -11.65 -14.31 -13.55
C GLN A 250 -13.11 -14.69 -13.82
N PRO A 251 -14.08 -13.79 -13.58
CA PRO A 251 -15.46 -13.98 -14.03
C PRO A 251 -15.58 -14.12 -15.54
N PRO A 252 -16.55 -14.89 -16.05
CA PRO A 252 -16.88 -14.88 -17.47
C PRO A 252 -17.39 -13.49 -17.90
N ASP A 253 -17.21 -13.17 -19.18
CA ASP A 253 -17.87 -12.03 -19.85
C ASP A 253 -17.58 -10.64 -19.29
N ILE A 254 -16.38 -10.41 -18.72
CA ILE A 254 -15.94 -9.04 -18.41
C ILE A 254 -15.80 -8.25 -19.71
N PRO A 255 -16.47 -7.09 -19.86
CA PRO A 255 -16.39 -6.32 -21.10
C PRO A 255 -14.96 -5.86 -21.41
N ALA A 256 -14.57 -5.93 -22.68
CA ALA A 256 -13.20 -5.68 -23.13
C ALA A 256 -12.71 -4.25 -22.92
N ASP A 257 -13.63 -3.29 -22.76
CA ASP A 257 -13.35 -1.89 -22.48
C ASP A 257 -13.14 -1.60 -20.98
N TRP A 258 -13.30 -2.60 -20.11
CA TRP A 258 -13.00 -2.45 -18.70
C TRP A 258 -11.48 -2.36 -18.49
N TYR A 259 -11.08 -1.43 -17.65
CA TYR A 259 -9.72 -1.32 -17.15
C TYR A 259 -9.71 -0.68 -15.76
N GLY A 260 -8.66 -0.97 -15.00
CA GLY A 260 -8.32 -0.26 -13.78
C GLY A 260 -6.92 0.33 -13.92
N ASP A 261 -6.79 1.64 -13.70
CA ASP A 261 -5.49 2.28 -13.57
C ASP A 261 -5.13 2.40 -12.10
N PHE A 262 -3.88 2.08 -11.78
CA PHE A 262 -3.31 2.23 -10.46
C PHE A 262 -2.00 2.99 -10.52
N GLN A 263 -1.94 4.11 -9.82
CA GLN A 263 -0.73 4.91 -9.73
C GLN A 263 -0.02 4.63 -8.41
N PHE A 264 1.20 4.13 -8.49
CA PHE A 264 2.15 4.14 -7.39
C PHE A 264 2.99 5.40 -7.49
N ASN A 265 2.98 6.20 -6.43
CA ASN A 265 3.94 7.27 -6.26
C ASN A 265 4.90 6.86 -5.14
N PHE A 266 6.15 6.64 -5.49
CA PHE A 266 7.21 6.36 -4.54
C PHE A 266 8.05 7.62 -4.43
N TYR A 267 7.83 8.39 -3.38
CA TYR A 267 8.70 9.49 -3.01
C TYR A 267 9.57 9.01 -1.86
N ILE A 268 10.87 9.14 -2.03
CA ILE A 268 11.81 8.91 -0.94
C ILE A 268 12.12 10.30 -0.39
N PRO A 269 11.77 10.56 0.89
CA PRO A 269 12.05 11.84 1.52
C PRO A 269 13.56 12.10 1.65
#